data_AF-A0A2S3I1R1-F1
#
_entry.id   AF-A0A2S3I1R1-F1
#
_cell.length_a   1.000
_cell.length_b   1.000
_cell.length_c   1.000
_cell.angle_alpha   90.00
_cell.angle_beta   90.00
_cell.angle_gamma   90.00
#
_symmetry.space_group_name_H-M   'P 1'
#
loop_
_entity.id
_entity.type
_entity.pdbx_description
1 polymer ?
#
loop_
_entity_poly.entity_id
_entity_poly.type
_entity_poly.pdbx_seq_one_letter_code
_entity_poly.pdbx_strand_id
1 'polypeptide(L)'
;MLAGLILLYYHLLTLATNYIFEPILGITFDSENEGYEFYNMYSWEVGFGIKKATRVTNKKGFHTMRDMSCLCSGSEERSKYKTKKTGCKAMIQLLRSNNDGWYIPRSCTQLLRLLLYY
;
A
#
# COMPACT_ATOMS: atom_id res chain seq x y z
N MET A 1 13.65 6.77 -30.20
CA MET A 1 14.54 7.24 -29.11
C MET A 1 13.86 7.25 -27.75
N LEU A 2 12.62 7.76 -27.61
CA LEU A 2 11.90 7.78 -26.32
C LEU A 2 11.64 6.39 -25.71
N ALA A 3 11.27 5.38 -26.51
CA ALA A 3 11.04 4.02 -26.02
C ALA A 3 12.28 3.41 -25.34
N GLY A 4 13.49 3.69 -25.86
CA GLY A 4 14.74 3.21 -25.26
C GLY A 4 15.05 3.89 -23.92
N LEU A 5 14.79 5.19 -23.79
CA LEU A 5 14.95 5.92 -22.53
C LEU A 5 13.94 5.46 -21.47
N ILE A 6 12.71 5.19 -21.89
CA ILE A 6 11.66 4.65 -21.03
C ILE A 6 12.05 3.25 -20.53
N LEU A 7 12.50 2.36 -21.43
CA LEU A 7 12.96 1.03 -21.06
C LEU A 7 14.19 1.04 -20.14
N LEU A 8 15.16 1.93 -20.39
CA LEU A 8 16.34 2.09 -19.53
C LEU A 8 15.97 2.68 -18.15
N TYR A 9 15.02 3.61 -18.09
CA TYR A 9 14.49 4.14 -16.83
C TYR A 9 13.80 3.04 -16.01
N TYR A 10 12.92 2.24 -16.63
CA TYR A 10 12.29 1.12 -15.94
C TYR A 10 13.32 0.07 -15.50
N HIS A 11 14.31 -0.25 -16.34
CA HIS A 11 15.38 -1.18 -15.98
C HIS A 11 16.23 -0.67 -14.82
N LEU A 12 16.61 0.60 -14.82
CA LEU A 12 17.35 1.24 -13.71
C LEU A 12 16.50 1.32 -12.44
N LEU A 13 15.19 1.57 -12.57
CA LEU A 13 14.25 1.59 -11.44
C LEU A 13 14.10 0.19 -10.83
N THR A 14 13.98 -0.86 -11.64
CA THR A 14 13.92 -2.26 -11.16
C THR A 14 15.23 -2.77 -10.56
N LEU A 15 16.36 -2.13 -10.83
CA LEU A 15 17.63 -2.46 -10.18
C LEU A 15 17.80 -1.75 -8.82
N ALA A 16 17.03 -0.70 -8.57
CA ALA A 16 17.06 0.05 -7.31
C ALA A 16 16.12 -0.52 -6.24
N THR A 17 15.13 -1.31 -6.65
CA THR A 17 14.09 -1.90 -5.80
C THR A 17 14.06 -3.42 -5.96
N ASN A 18 13.80 -4.17 -4.90
CA ASN A 18 13.66 -5.64 -5.01
C ASN A 18 12.32 -6.07 -5.63
N TYR A 19 11.39 -5.13 -5.82
CA TYR A 19 10.01 -5.36 -6.25
C TYR A 19 9.61 -4.36 -7.34
N ILE A 20 8.85 -4.82 -8.33
CA ILE A 20 8.39 -3.99 -9.46
C ILE A 20 7.30 -3.01 -8.99
N PHE A 21 6.43 -3.47 -8.08
CA PHE A 21 5.32 -2.68 -7.56
C PHE A 21 5.62 -2.06 -6.19
N GLU A 22 6.89 -1.75 -5.90
CA GLU A 22 7.25 -1.17 -4.61
C GLU A 22 6.46 0.14 -4.37
N PRO A 23 5.68 0.25 -3.28
CA PRO A 23 4.96 1.46 -2.97
C PRO A 23 5.95 2.57 -2.62
N ILE A 24 5.83 3.71 -3.30
CA ILE A 24 6.63 4.91 -3.05
C ILE A 24 5.71 6.02 -2.55
N LEU A 25 6.22 6.85 -1.64
CA LEU A 25 5.51 8.02 -1.14
C LEU A 25 5.20 8.98 -2.28
N GLY A 26 3.96 9.47 -2.34
CA GLY A 26 3.52 10.44 -3.33
C GLY A 26 3.02 9.84 -4.64
N ILE A 27 3.04 8.52 -4.82
CA ILE A 27 2.32 7.88 -5.93
C ILE A 27 0.84 8.24 -5.82
N THR A 28 0.25 8.58 -6.97
CA THR A 28 -1.16 8.96 -7.11
C THR A 28 -1.91 7.94 -7.96
N PHE A 29 -3.21 7.81 -7.70
CA PHE A 29 -4.15 6.92 -8.36
C PHE A 29 -5.43 7.70 -8.67
N ASP A 30 -6.14 7.31 -9.72
CA ASP A 30 -7.42 7.92 -10.09
C ASP A 30 -8.55 7.43 -9.18
N SER A 31 -8.39 6.26 -8.55
CA SER A 31 -9.41 5.68 -7.66
C SER A 31 -8.84 4.93 -6.44
N GLU A 32 -9.66 4.77 -5.39
CA GLU A 32 -9.33 3.91 -4.24
C GLU A 32 -9.05 2.47 -4.71
N ASN A 33 -9.77 2.00 -5.74
CA ASN A 33 -9.62 0.64 -6.24
C ASN A 33 -8.30 0.43 -6.97
N GLU A 34 -7.86 1.40 -7.77
CA GLU A 34 -6.56 1.33 -8.43
C GLU A 34 -5.42 1.27 -7.41
N GLY A 35 -5.47 2.11 -6.37
CA GLY A 35 -4.50 2.02 -5.26
C GLY A 35 -4.54 0.69 -4.51
N TYR A 36 -5.72 0.04 -4.44
CA TYR A 36 -5.86 -1.30 -3.88
C TYR A 36 -5.20 -2.36 -4.77
N GLU A 37 -5.46 -2.36 -6.08
CA GLU A 37 -4.88 -3.31 -7.02
C GLU A 37 -3.36 -3.15 -7.10
N PHE A 38 -2.84 -1.93 -7.11
CA PHE A 38 -1.41 -1.66 -7.04
C PHE A 38 -0.76 -2.33 -5.81
N TYR A 39 -1.35 -2.15 -4.62
CA TYR A 39 -0.82 -2.76 -3.40
C TYR A 39 -1.02 -4.27 -3.34
N ASN A 40 -2.06 -4.80 -4.00
CA ASN A 40 -2.27 -6.23 -4.16
C ASN A 40 -1.16 -6.84 -5.03
N MET A 41 -0.80 -6.20 -6.14
CA MET A 41 0.32 -6.65 -6.99
C MET A 41 1.63 -6.69 -6.20
N TYR A 42 1.93 -5.63 -5.44
CA TYR A 42 3.08 -5.62 -4.51
C TYR A 42 3.02 -6.76 -3.50
N SER A 43 1.86 -6.98 -2.87
CA SER A 43 1.73 -7.99 -1.84
C SER A 43 1.92 -9.42 -2.38
N TRP A 44 1.59 -9.64 -3.66
CA TRP A 44 1.88 -10.90 -4.36
C TRP A 44 3.38 -11.11 -4.59
N GLU A 45 4.10 -10.06 -5.02
CA GLU A 45 5.57 -10.16 -5.20
C GLU A 45 6.29 -10.42 -3.88
N VAL A 46 5.80 -9.84 -2.78
CA VAL A 46 6.36 -10.03 -1.44
C VAL A 46 5.91 -11.35 -0.79
N GLY A 47 4.69 -11.81 -1.06
CA GLY A 47 4.13 -13.04 -0.47
C GLY A 47 3.25 -12.82 0.76
N PHE A 48 2.41 -11.78 0.79
CA PHE A 48 1.36 -11.62 1.79
C PHE A 48 0.00 -11.27 1.18
N GLY A 49 -1.08 -11.64 1.86
CA GLY A 49 -2.43 -11.19 1.50
C GLY A 49 -2.75 -9.83 2.11
N ILE A 50 -3.63 -9.06 1.47
CA ILE A 50 -4.08 -7.75 1.98
C ILE A 50 -5.58 -7.75 2.32
N LYS A 51 -5.99 -6.76 3.12
CA LYS A 51 -7.38 -6.45 3.45
C LYS A 51 -7.58 -4.94 3.55
N LYS A 52 -8.79 -4.48 3.22
CA LYS A 52 -9.22 -3.11 3.52
C LYS A 52 -9.41 -2.99 5.04
N ALA A 53 -8.67 -2.08 5.67
CA ALA A 53 -8.67 -1.88 7.12
C ALA A 53 -9.50 -0.66 7.49
N THR A 54 -8.86 0.42 7.91
CA THR A 54 -9.52 1.67 8.33
C THR A 54 -10.11 2.40 7.12
N ARG A 55 -11.25 3.06 7.33
CA ARG A 55 -11.84 4.04 6.41
C ARG A 55 -12.22 5.27 7.21
N VAL A 56 -11.87 6.46 6.70
CA VAL A 56 -12.36 7.73 7.23
C VAL A 56 -13.21 8.40 6.17
N THR A 57 -14.33 8.97 6.60
CA THR A 57 -15.23 9.76 5.77
C THR A 57 -15.37 11.17 6.34
N ASN A 58 -15.56 12.15 5.47
CA ASN A 58 -15.90 13.51 5.90
C ASN A 58 -17.38 13.60 6.31
N LYS A 59 -17.78 14.77 6.85
CA LYS A 59 -19.17 15.06 7.23
C LYS A 59 -20.18 14.95 6.08
N LYS A 60 -19.71 15.04 4.83
CA LYS A 60 -20.52 14.90 3.62
C LYS A 60 -20.61 13.45 3.11
N GLY A 61 -20.02 12.48 3.83
CA GLY A 61 -20.05 11.06 3.49
C GLY A 61 -18.98 10.60 2.50
N PHE A 62 -18.15 11.51 1.98
CA PHE A 62 -17.06 11.15 1.07
C PHE A 62 -15.92 10.49 1.81
N HIS A 63 -15.37 9.43 1.23
CA HIS A 63 -14.13 8.82 1.71
C HIS A 63 -12.98 9.81 1.59
N THR A 64 -12.21 9.98 2.66
CA THR A 64 -11.03 10.86 2.66
C THR A 64 -9.74 10.11 2.95
N MET A 65 -9.82 8.94 3.56
CA MET A 65 -8.67 8.10 3.88
C MET A 65 -9.08 6.63 3.87
N ARG A 66 -8.17 5.78 3.41
CA ARG A 66 -8.30 4.33 3.45
C ARG A 66 -6.97 3.67 3.78
N ASP A 67 -6.96 2.78 4.75
CA ASP A 67 -5.81 1.93 5.03
C ASP A 67 -5.99 0.55 4.37
N MET A 68 -4.92 0.06 3.76
CA MET A 68 -4.81 -1.32 3.27
C MET A 68 -3.72 -2.01 4.09
N SER A 69 -4.08 -3.11 4.76
CA SER A 69 -3.15 -3.80 5.67
C SER A 69 -3.02 -5.26 5.30
N CYS A 70 -1.94 -5.88 5.77
CA CYS A 70 -1.74 -7.32 5.72
C CYS A 70 -2.91 -8.09 6.33
N LEU A 71 -3.30 -9.21 5.73
CA LEU A 71 -4.39 -10.05 6.20
C LEU A 71 -4.13 -10.53 7.64
N CYS A 72 -2.88 -10.87 7.91
CA CYS A 72 -2.36 -11.31 9.21
C CYS A 72 -2.12 -10.17 10.21
N SER A 73 -2.54 -8.93 9.91
CA SER A 73 -2.38 -7.78 10.81
C SER A 73 -3.30 -7.88 12.03
N GLY A 74 -2.82 -7.31 13.14
CA GLY A 74 -3.48 -7.31 14.45
C GLY A 74 -3.03 -8.47 15.35
N SER A 75 -3.44 -8.40 16.61
CA SER A 75 -3.37 -9.48 17.59
C SER A 75 -4.78 -9.88 17.98
N GLU A 76 -4.99 -11.14 18.35
CA GLU A 76 -6.22 -11.54 19.02
C GLU A 76 -5.91 -11.80 20.49
N GLU A 77 -6.35 -10.90 21.36
CA GLU A 77 -6.24 -11.08 22.81
C GLU A 77 -7.31 -12.04 23.35
N ARG A 78 -8.38 -12.29 22.57
CA ARG A 78 -9.60 -12.98 23.04
C ARG A 78 -9.75 -14.43 22.58
N SER A 79 -8.88 -14.95 21.72
CA SER A 79 -8.98 -16.33 21.23
C SER A 79 -7.92 -17.22 21.85
N LYS A 80 -8.35 -18.33 22.45
CA LYS A 80 -7.48 -19.39 23.00
C LYS A 80 -6.70 -20.14 21.91
N TYR A 81 -7.09 -19.95 20.65
CA TYR A 81 -6.51 -20.53 19.45
C TYR A 81 -5.83 -19.42 18.64
N LYS A 82 -4.56 -19.61 18.26
CA LYS A 82 -3.86 -18.66 17.40
C LYS A 82 -4.53 -18.64 16.03
N THR A 83 -5.25 -17.57 15.73
CA THR A 83 -5.70 -17.31 14.36
C THR A 83 -4.53 -16.85 13.50
N LYS A 84 -4.77 -16.72 12.19
CA LYS A 84 -3.80 -16.26 11.18
C LYS A 84 -3.22 -14.85 11.45
N LYS A 85 -3.61 -14.16 12.53
CA LYS A 85 -3.15 -12.81 12.87
C LYS A 85 -1.85 -12.88 13.68
N THR A 86 -0.73 -12.69 12.99
CA THR A 86 0.63 -12.78 13.53
C THR A 86 1.20 -11.44 13.97
N GLY A 87 0.42 -10.36 13.92
CA GLY A 87 0.92 -9.00 14.18
C GLY A 87 1.65 -8.38 12.99
N CYS A 88 1.40 -8.88 11.77
CA CYS A 88 1.95 -8.33 10.53
C CYS A 88 1.68 -6.81 10.43
N LYS A 89 2.74 -6.01 10.28
CA LYS A 89 2.67 -4.54 10.27
C LYS A 89 2.66 -3.93 8.87
N ALA A 90 2.70 -4.76 7.83
CA ALA A 90 2.64 -4.32 6.45
C ALA A 90 1.32 -3.61 6.17
N MET A 91 1.40 -2.33 5.81
CA MET A 91 0.24 -1.50 5.48
C MET A 91 0.62 -0.26 4.68
N ILE A 92 -0.30 0.19 3.85
CA ILE A 92 -0.27 1.50 3.21
C ILE A 92 -1.51 2.30 3.58
N GLN A 93 -1.40 3.61 3.50
CA GLN A 93 -2.51 4.54 3.64
C GLN A 93 -2.69 5.31 2.33
N LEU A 94 -3.93 5.40 1.88
CA LEU A 94 -4.34 6.24 0.78
C LEU A 94 -5.12 7.43 1.34
N LEU A 95 -4.74 8.64 0.94
CA LEU A 95 -5.49 9.87 1.20
C LEU A 95 -6.14 10.34 -0.09
N ARG A 96 -7.34 10.90 0.03
CA ARG A 96 -8.03 11.52 -1.09
C ARG A 96 -7.46 12.92 -1.33
N SER A 97 -7.16 13.21 -2.58
CA SER A 97 -6.73 14.52 -3.07
C SER A 97 -7.94 15.43 -3.30
N ASN A 98 -7.67 16.72 -3.48
CA ASN A 98 -8.68 17.72 -3.85
C ASN A 98 -9.25 17.49 -5.25
N ASN A 99 -8.49 16.82 -6.13
CA ASN A 99 -8.91 16.48 -7.49
C ASN A 99 -9.61 15.11 -7.56
N ASP A 100 -10.22 14.67 -6.46
CA ASP A 100 -10.89 13.36 -6.29
C ASP A 100 -10.04 12.09 -6.46
N GLY A 101 -8.79 12.22 -6.91
CA GLY A 101 -7.79 11.15 -6.93
C GLY A 101 -7.31 10.75 -5.52
N TRP A 102 -6.43 9.75 -5.48
CA TRP A 102 -5.92 9.13 -4.27
C TRP A 102 -4.40 9.10 -4.29
N TYR A 103 -3.74 9.15 -3.14
CA TYR A 103 -2.27 9.09 -3.09
C TYR A 103 -1.74 8.53 -1.79
N ILE A 104 -0.51 8.03 -1.82
CA ILE A 104 0.21 7.59 -0.63
C ILE A 104 0.87 8.82 0.01
N PRO A 105 0.48 9.26 1.22
CA PRO A 105 1.02 10.48 1.82
C PRO A 105 2.47 10.27 2.27
N ARG A 106 3.27 11.34 2.24
CA ARG A 106 4.66 11.34 2.74
C ARG A 106 4.76 10.99 4.23
N SER A 107 3.70 11.24 4.99
CA SER A 107 3.58 10.90 6.41
C SER A 107 3.20 9.44 6.66
N CYS A 108 3.11 8.59 5.63
CA CYS A 108 2.90 7.16 5.80
C CYS A 108 4.14 6.51 6.46
N THR A 109 4.23 6.62 7.78
CA THR A 109 5.35 6.13 8.60
C THR A 109 5.51 4.61 8.54
N GLN A 110 4.48 3.89 8.09
CA GLN A 110 4.49 2.44 7.94
C GLN A 110 5.04 1.96 6.60
N LEU A 111 5.12 2.83 5.59
CA LEU A 111 5.82 2.53 4.33
C LEU A 111 7.32 2.36 4.57
N LEU A 112 7.92 3.23 5.39
CA LEU A 112 9.31 3.11 5.83
C LEU A 112 9.57 1.85 6.65
N ARG A 113 8.54 1.29 7.30
CA ARG A 113 8.65 0.03 8.04
C ARG A 113 8.51 -1.20 7.15
N LEU A 114 7.79 -1.14 6.02
CA LEU A 114 7.78 -2.21 5.02
C LEU A 114 9.20 -2.50 4.51
N LEU A 115 10.02 -1.47 4.35
CA LEU A 115 11.43 -1.57 3.94
C LEU A 115 12.35 -2.16 5.04
N LEU A 116 11.91 -2.17 6.30
CA LEU A 116 12.70 -2.59 7.46
C LEU A 116 12.23 -3.93 8.06
N TYR A 117 11.25 -4.59 7.44
CA TYR A 117 10.82 -5.95 7.79
C TYR A 117 11.46 -7.03 6.90
N TYR A 118 12.51 -6.66 6.16
CA TYR A 118 13.47 -7.56 5.53
C TYR A 118 14.79 -7.52 6.28
#